data_AF-A0A377AIZ9-F1
#
_entry.id   AF-A0A377AIZ9-F1
#
_cell.length_a   1.000
_cell.length_b   1.000
_cell.length_c   1.000
_cell.angle_alpha   90.00
_cell.angle_beta   90.00
_cell.angle_gamma   90.00
#
_symmetry.space_group_name_H-M   'P 1'
#
loop_
_entity.id
_entity.type
_entity.pdbx_description
1 polymer ?
#
loop_
_entity_poly.entity_id
_entity_poly.type
_entity_poly.pdbx_seq_one_letter_code
_entity_poly.pdbx_strand_id
1 'polypeptide(L)'
;MLRKTLFDVIYQNVNITAYMSPDVLSMSYTDNEDGQVDDISIILKNDDGKWSGDWTPKKGDFIDLSFKPINQIVLECGKFQVDGITCSGPPSVVEVTAVSVSCFIRH
;
A
#
# COMPACT_ATOMS: atom_id res chain seq x y z
N MET A 1 17.28 17.01 -1.31
CA MET A 1 17.87 15.67 -1.06
C MET A 1 16.74 14.66 -1.18
N LEU A 2 16.68 13.85 -2.24
CA LEU A 2 15.69 12.78 -2.34
C LEU A 2 16.08 11.67 -1.37
N ARG A 3 15.40 11.57 -0.23
CA ARG A 3 15.50 10.40 0.64
C ARG A 3 14.83 9.23 -0.08
N LYS A 4 15.63 8.32 -0.63
CA LYS A 4 15.11 7.02 -1.08
C LYS A 4 14.80 6.21 0.19
N THR A 5 13.55 6.25 0.62
CA THR A 5 13.04 5.32 1.63
C THR A 5 12.78 4.01 0.91
N LEU A 6 13.48 2.95 1.31
CA LEU A 6 13.12 1.61 0.85
C LEU A 6 11.80 1.24 1.54
N PHE A 7 10.95 0.53 0.83
CA PHE A 7 9.75 -0.06 1.39
C PHE A 7 9.65 -1.46 0.83
N ASP A 8 9.07 -2.38 1.59
CA ASP A 8 8.69 -3.69 1.11
C ASP A 8 7.17 -3.76 1.14
N VAL A 9 6.60 -4.19 0.00
CA VAL A 9 5.18 -4.46 -0.16
C VAL A 9 5.04 -5.92 -0.57
N ILE A 10 4.36 -6.68 0.29
CA ILE A 10 4.03 -8.07 0.05
C ILE A 10 2.52 -8.14 -0.12
N TYR A 11 2.08 -8.50 -1.32
CA TYR A 11 0.68 -8.65 -1.67
C TYR A 11 0.38 -10.15 -1.76
N GLN A 12 -0.61 -10.63 -0.99
CA GLN A 12 -0.98 -12.06 -0.95
C GLN A 12 0.23 -13.01 -0.74
N ASN A 13 1.16 -12.66 0.16
CA ASN A 13 2.39 -13.42 0.42
C ASN A 13 3.41 -13.42 -0.75
N VAL A 14 3.20 -12.61 -1.78
CA VAL A 14 4.13 -12.40 -2.90
C VAL A 14 4.78 -11.03 -2.76
N ASN A 15 6.11 -10.97 -2.81
CA ASN A 15 6.81 -9.68 -2.79
C ASN A 15 6.67 -8.99 -4.15
N ILE A 16 5.94 -7.88 -4.18
CA ILE A 16 5.65 -7.10 -5.40
C ILE A 16 6.37 -5.75 -5.41
N THR A 17 7.20 -5.51 -4.40
CA THR A 17 7.93 -4.27 -4.18
C THR A 17 8.65 -3.77 -5.42
N ALA A 18 9.40 -4.62 -6.10
CA ALA A 18 10.18 -4.25 -7.29
C ALA A 18 9.28 -3.90 -8.48
N TYR A 19 8.11 -4.52 -8.57
CA TYR A 19 7.13 -4.30 -9.62
C TYR A 19 6.35 -2.99 -9.38
N MET A 20 6.01 -2.73 -8.13
CA MET A 20 5.27 -1.56 -7.70
C MET A 20 6.14 -0.30 -7.68
N SER A 21 7.40 -0.40 -7.27
CA SER A 21 8.34 0.71 -7.10
C SER A 21 8.37 1.75 -8.24
N PRO A 22 8.46 1.38 -9.54
CA PRO A 22 8.46 2.36 -10.62
C PRO A 22 7.10 3.03 -10.88
N ASP A 23 6.01 2.39 -10.47
CA ASP A 23 4.65 2.86 -10.72
C ASP A 23 4.06 3.64 -9.53
N VAL A 24 4.64 3.53 -8.33
CA VAL A 24 4.21 4.32 -7.17
C VAL A 24 4.43 5.81 -7.42
N LEU A 25 3.33 6.56 -7.46
CA LEU A 25 3.32 8.02 -7.50
C LEU A 25 3.38 8.61 -6.09
N SER A 26 2.57 8.07 -5.18
CA SER A 26 2.49 8.54 -3.80
C SER A 26 2.03 7.41 -2.89
N MET A 27 2.56 7.39 -1.66
CA MET A 27 2.07 6.53 -0.59
C MET A 27 1.88 7.38 0.65
N SER A 28 0.69 7.29 1.22
CA SER A 28 0.33 7.91 2.49
C SER A 28 0.01 6.80 3.48
N TYR A 29 0.65 6.87 4.65
CA TYR A 29 0.33 6.04 5.81
C TYR A 29 -0.17 6.99 6.90
N THR A 30 -1.34 6.70 7.44
CA THR A 30 -1.98 7.46 8.51
C THR A 30 -2.14 6.55 9.71
N ASP A 31 -1.31 6.79 10.70
CA ASP A 31 -1.40 6.17 12.02
C ASP A 31 -2.52 6.89 12.79
N ASN A 32 -3.60 6.16 13.11
CA ASN A 32 -4.67 6.71 13.92
C ASN A 32 -4.52 6.18 15.36
N GLU A 33 -3.98 7.00 16.25
CA GLU A 33 -4.12 6.76 17.69
C GLU A 33 -5.60 7.00 18.11
N ASP A 34 -6.07 6.25 19.11
CA ASP A 34 -7.45 6.30 19.68
C ASP A 34 -8.47 5.33 19.06
N GLY A 35 -8.17 4.03 19.10
CA GLY A 35 -9.15 2.95 18.85
C GLY A 35 -9.61 2.78 17.40
N GLN A 36 -9.00 3.52 16.48
CA GLN A 36 -9.19 3.41 15.03
C GLN A 36 -8.08 2.54 14.44
N VAL A 37 -8.35 1.98 13.26
CA VAL A 37 -7.35 1.23 12.48
C VAL A 37 -6.51 2.22 11.67
N ASP A 38 -5.28 1.82 11.34
CA ASP A 38 -4.40 2.63 10.51
C ASP A 38 -4.86 2.60 9.06
N ASP A 39 -4.77 3.72 8.37
CA ASP A 39 -5.17 3.83 6.97
C ASP A 39 -3.95 3.95 6.07
N ILE A 40 -3.97 3.24 4.94
CA ILE A 40 -3.00 3.43 3.86
C ILE A 40 -3.67 3.80 2.55
N SER A 41 -3.07 4.76 1.86
CA SER A 41 -3.50 5.22 0.54
C SER A 41 -2.30 5.17 -0.40
N ILE A 42 -2.39 4.34 -1.42
CA ILE A 42 -1.31 4.16 -2.40
C ILE A 42 -1.82 4.56 -3.77
N ILE A 43 -1.15 5.55 -4.36
CA ILE A 43 -1.45 6.07 -5.69
C ILE A 43 -0.41 5.51 -6.65
N LEU A 44 -0.88 4.77 -7.64
CA LEU A 44 -0.10 4.11 -8.68
C LEU A 44 -0.41 4.73 -10.04
N LYS A 45 0.63 4.88 -10.85
CA LYS A 45 0.50 5.27 -12.24
C LYS A 45 0.01 4.06 -13.04
N ASN A 46 -1.08 4.22 -13.78
CA ASN A 46 -1.64 3.17 -14.62
C ASN A 46 -1.59 3.53 -16.11
N ASP A 47 -0.40 3.94 -16.58
CA ASP A 47 -0.18 4.35 -17.97
C ASP A 47 -0.45 3.20 -18.95
N ASP A 48 -0.04 1.99 -18.56
CA ASP A 48 -0.11 0.77 -19.38
C ASP A 48 -1.37 -0.07 -19.10
N GLY A 49 -2.25 0.37 -18.19
CA GLY A 49 -3.45 -0.39 -17.81
C GLY A 49 -3.20 -1.60 -16.89
N LYS A 50 -1.95 -1.88 -16.50
CA LYS A 50 -1.54 -3.03 -15.67
C LYS A 50 -2.32 -3.13 -14.35
N TRP A 51 -2.48 -2.02 -13.65
CA TRP A 51 -3.11 -1.94 -12.33
C TRP A 51 -4.64 -1.92 -12.38
N SER A 52 -5.22 -1.70 -13.57
CA SER A 52 -6.66 -1.85 -13.82
C SER A 52 -7.00 -3.12 -14.60
N GLY A 53 -6.02 -3.99 -14.85
CA GLY A 53 -6.15 -5.26 -15.58
C GLY A 53 -5.83 -6.46 -14.69
N ASP A 54 -4.82 -7.23 -15.07
CA ASP A 54 -4.44 -8.46 -14.37
C ASP A 54 -3.94 -8.26 -12.93
N TRP A 55 -3.29 -7.11 -12.66
CA TRP A 55 -2.73 -6.78 -11.35
C TRP A 55 -3.67 -5.96 -10.46
N THR A 56 -4.95 -5.90 -10.81
CA THR A 56 -5.92 -5.10 -10.04
C THR A 56 -6.11 -5.72 -8.65
N PRO A 57 -5.75 -5.00 -7.56
CA PRO A 57 -6.00 -5.49 -6.22
C PRO A 57 -7.52 -5.63 -6.02
N LYS A 58 -7.95 -6.66 -5.28
CA LYS A 58 -9.35 -6.87 -4.98
C LYS A 58 -9.64 -6.42 -3.56
N LYS A 59 -10.85 -5.90 -3.36
CA LYS A 59 -11.37 -5.63 -2.02
C LYS A 59 -11.29 -6.92 -1.18
N GLY A 60 -10.70 -6.82 0.00
CA GLY A 60 -10.49 -7.92 0.92
C GLY A 60 -9.10 -8.57 0.86
N ASP A 61 -8.25 -8.23 -0.11
CA ASP A 61 -6.88 -8.71 -0.17
C ASP A 61 -6.01 -8.17 0.96
N PHE A 62 -4.97 -8.93 1.30
CA PHE A 62 -4.00 -8.56 2.33
C PHE A 62 -2.70 -8.04 1.72
N ILE A 63 -2.27 -6.89 2.22
CA ILE A 63 -1.05 -6.19 1.87
C ILE A 63 -0.23 -6.02 3.14
N ASP A 64 0.94 -6.62 3.19
CA ASP A 64 1.92 -6.35 4.24
C ASP A 64 2.85 -5.22 3.76
N LEU A 65 2.91 -4.14 4.52
CA LEU A 65 3.74 -2.98 4.22
C LEU A 65 4.81 -2.79 5.30
N SER A 66 6.04 -2.56 4.87
CA SER A 66 7.17 -2.32 5.77
C SER A 66 8.09 -1.23 5.22
N PHE A 67 8.22 -0.11 5.91
CA PHE A 67 9.18 0.93 5.52
C PHE A 67 10.56 0.61 6.08
N LYS A 68 11.56 0.60 5.21
CA LYS A 68 12.99 0.41 5.52
C LYS A 68 13.78 1.68 5.18
N PRO A 69 13.61 2.77 5.96
CA PRO A 69 14.41 3.97 5.76
C PRO A 69 15.91 3.68 5.96
N ILE A 70 16.74 4.21 5.06
CA ILE A 70 18.20 4.05 5.13
C ILE A 70 18.70 4.78 6.37
N ASN A 71 19.42 4.07 7.25
CA ASN A 71 19.98 4.59 8.50
C ASN A 71 18.94 4.94 9.59
N GLN A 72 17.78 4.29 9.56
CA GLN A 72 16.72 4.39 10.56
C GLN A 72 16.13 3.01 10.87
N ILE A 73 15.30 2.94 11.93
CA ILE A 73 14.62 1.72 12.34
C ILE A 73 13.59 1.35 11.26
N VAL A 74 13.49 0.05 10.95
CA VAL A 74 12.47 -0.48 10.06
C VAL A 74 11.11 -0.29 10.72
N LEU A 75 10.19 0.39 10.03
CA LEU A 75 8.83 0.58 10.47
C LEU A 75 7.97 -0.52 9.86
N GLU A 76 7.65 -1.52 10.67
CA GLU A 76 6.73 -2.60 10.32
C GLU A 76 5.30 -2.08 10.51
N CYS A 77 4.68 -1.58 9.44
CA CYS A 77 3.30 -1.09 9.48
C CYS A 77 2.28 -2.23 9.67
N GLY A 78 2.69 -3.48 9.35
CA GLY A 78 1.87 -4.67 9.54
C GLY A 78 1.00 -4.99 8.32
N LYS A 79 -0.13 -5.65 8.58
CA LYS A 79 -1.07 -6.15 7.56
C LYS A 79 -2.22 -5.19 7.36
N PHE A 80 -2.48 -4.87 6.10
CA PHE A 80 -3.56 -4.02 5.65
C PHE A 80 -4.50 -4.82 4.77
N GLN A 81 -5.79 -4.66 4.97
CA GLN A 81 -6.81 -5.21 4.11
C GLN A 81 -7.29 -4.13 3.14
N VAL A 82 -7.27 -4.44 1.84
CA VAL A 82 -7.76 -3.54 0.80
C VAL A 82 -9.25 -3.29 0.99
N ASP A 83 -9.64 -2.04 1.21
CA ASP A 83 -11.04 -1.64 1.35
C ASP A 83 -11.61 -1.12 0.02
N GLY A 84 -10.82 -0.34 -0.73
CA GLY A 84 -11.27 0.32 -1.94
C GLY A 84 -10.19 0.43 -3.00
N ILE A 85 -10.61 0.40 -4.26
CA ILE A 85 -9.75 0.68 -5.41
C ILE A 85 -10.49 1.68 -6.29
N THR A 86 -9.90 2.85 -6.49
CA THR A 86 -10.45 3.92 -7.33
C THR A 86 -9.53 4.12 -8.53
N CYS A 87 -10.11 4.10 -9.73
CA CYS A 87 -9.36 4.37 -10.95
C CYS A 87 -9.81 5.72 -11.50
N SER A 88 -8.87 6.66 -11.67
CA SER A 88 -9.15 7.97 -12.25
C SER A 88 -8.63 8.07 -13.69
N GLY A 89 -9.36 8.77 -14.54
CA GLY A 89 -9.06 9.00 -15.96
C GLY A 89 -8.01 10.11 -16.21
N PRO A 90 -7.67 10.40 -17.48
CA PRO A 90 -6.36 10.91 -17.91
C PRO A 90 -5.83 12.10 -17.09
N PRO A 91 -4.66 11.95 -16.42
CA PRO A 91 -3.77 10.78 -16.43
C PRO A 91 -4.35 9.57 -15.68
N SER A 92 -4.24 8.38 -16.28
CA SER A 92 -4.70 7.11 -15.69
C SER A 92 -3.94 6.81 -14.40
N VAL A 93 -4.62 6.89 -13.27
CA VAL A 93 -4.06 6.59 -11.94
C VAL A 93 -4.99 5.66 -11.17
N VAL A 94 -4.39 4.74 -10.42
CA VAL A 94 -5.10 3.81 -9.55
C VAL A 94 -4.75 4.16 -8.12
N GLU A 95 -5.77 4.49 -7.35
CA GLU A 95 -5.67 4.71 -5.92
C GLU A 95 -6.19 3.48 -5.20
N VAL A 96 -5.35 2.88 -4.37
CA VAL A 96 -5.68 1.72 -3.55
C VAL A 96 -5.72 2.19 -2.11
N THR A 97 -6.88 2.06 -1.48
CA THR A 97 -7.07 2.32 -0.05
C THR A 97 -7.17 1.00 0.70
N ALA A 98 -6.43 0.89 1.80
CA ALA A 98 -6.46 -0.28 2.66
C ALA A 98 -6.39 0.15 4.13
N VAL A 99 -6.96 -0.68 4.99
CA VAL A 99 -7.09 -0.41 6.43
C VAL A 99 -6.33 -1.48 7.20
N SER A 100 -5.69 -1.13 8.31
CA SER A 100 -4.94 -2.11 9.09
C SER A 100 -5.90 -3.15 9.63
N VAL A 101 -5.60 -4.41 9.36
CA VAL A 101 -6.19 -5.51 10.10
C VAL A 101 -5.36 -5.63 11.37
N SER A 102 -5.51 -4.65 12.26
CA SER A 102 -5.14 -4.82 13.65
C SER A 102 -5.79 -6.13 14.05
N CYS A 103 -4.97 -7.12 14.43
CA CYS A 103 -5.50 -8.37 14.93
C CYS A 103 -6.26 -8.00 16.19
N PHE A 104 -7.56 -7.75 16.04
CA PHE A 104 -8.50 -7.66 17.12
C PHE A 104 -8.61 -9.11 17.61
N ILE A 105 -7.59 -9.52 18.37
CA ILE A 105 -7.67 -10.69 19.24
C ILE A 105 -8.72 -10.27 20.24
N ARG A 106 -9.98 -10.52 19.89
CA ARG A 106 -11.09 -10.35 20.80
C ARG A 106 -10.84 -11.41 21.88
N HIS A 107 -10.58 -10.87 23.06
CA HIS A 107 -10.41 -11.50 24.36
C HIS A 107 -10.93 -12.92 24.54
#